data_AF-A0A368UM20-F1
#
_entry.id   AF-A0A368UM20-F1
#
_cell.length_a   1.000
_cell.length_b   1.000
_cell.length_c   1.000
_cell.angle_alpha   90.00
_cell.angle_beta   90.00
_cell.angle_gamma   90.00
#
_symmetry.space_group_name_H-M   'P 1'
#
loop_
_entity.id
_entity.type
_entity.pdbx_description
1 polymer ?
#
loop_
_entity_poly.entity_id
_entity_poly.type
_entity_poly.pdbx_seq_one_letter_code
_entity_poly.pdbx_strand_id
1 'polypeptide(L)'
;MDEVVLVGFWTSPYVMRVKIALLEKGVEYSLIILEYIDEVWKKQEKQLFSDDPYYRARARFWIDLFDKKIADCGRRLWASKGEDQEAAKKEFVECLKLLENELGDKPYFAGDYFGLLDIALLPITCRFYTYETFCKFSVEKECPRFMAWVKRCNQRESVSKTLPDPYKVYDFALETKKRFNIE
;
A
#
# COMPACT_ATOMS: atom_id res chain seq x y z
N MET A 1 4.68 1.28 29.62
CA MET A 1 3.88 1.32 28.38
C MET A 1 4.04 -0.06 27.81
N ASP A 2 2.95 -0.81 27.69
CA ASP A 2 3.05 -2.24 27.37
C ASP A 2 3.54 -2.43 25.95
N GLU A 3 4.38 -3.45 25.74
CA GLU A 3 4.95 -3.77 24.44
C GLU A 3 3.81 -4.08 23.46
N VAL A 4 3.69 -3.29 22.38
CA VAL A 4 2.70 -3.57 21.33
C VAL A 4 3.24 -4.71 20.47
N VAL A 5 2.37 -5.62 20.07
CA VAL A 5 2.75 -6.86 19.38
C VAL A 5 1.88 -6.87 18.09
N LEU A 6 2.43 -6.97 16.86
CA LEU A 6 1.78 -6.89 15.51
C LEU A 6 1.93 -8.12 14.55
N VAL A 7 1.04 -9.12 14.49
CA VAL A 7 1.33 -10.38 13.75
C VAL A 7 0.77 -10.36 12.36
N GLY A 8 1.52 -11.01 11.48
CA GLY A 8 0.99 -11.49 10.22
C GLY A 8 2.12 -11.78 9.26
N PHE A 9 1.72 -12.04 8.02
CA PHE A 9 2.67 -12.38 6.98
C PHE A 9 3.41 -11.13 6.48
N TRP A 10 4.71 -11.25 6.20
CA TRP A 10 5.57 -10.11 5.84
C TRP A 10 5.19 -9.42 4.52
N THR A 11 4.42 -10.09 3.63
CA THR A 11 3.85 -9.46 2.42
C THR A 11 2.43 -8.91 2.62
N SER A 12 1.84 -9.05 3.81
CA SER A 12 0.47 -8.61 4.09
C SER A 12 0.38 -7.09 4.07
N PRO A 13 -0.49 -6.48 3.24
CA PRO A 13 -0.61 -5.04 3.18
C PRO A 13 -1.12 -4.45 4.50
N TYR A 14 -2.02 -5.17 5.17
CA TYR A 14 -2.53 -4.79 6.48
C TYR A 14 -1.41 -4.67 7.51
N VAL A 15 -0.51 -5.66 7.60
CA VAL A 15 0.65 -5.61 8.53
C VAL A 15 1.54 -4.40 8.23
N MET A 16 1.86 -4.14 6.96
CA MET A 16 2.71 -3.01 6.57
C MET A 16 2.08 -1.64 6.94
N ARG A 17 0.76 -1.47 6.80
CA ARG A 17 0.05 -0.25 7.22
C ARG A 17 0.29 0.06 8.69
N VAL A 18 0.19 -0.97 9.53
CA VAL A 18 0.36 -0.84 10.98
C VAL A 18 1.80 -0.48 11.32
N LYS A 19 2.76 -1.18 10.69
CA LYS A 19 4.19 -0.93 10.89
C LYS A 19 4.56 0.53 10.60
N ILE A 20 4.13 1.07 9.46
CA ILE A 20 4.35 2.48 9.10
C ILE A 20 3.69 3.40 10.13
N ALA A 21 2.41 3.15 10.46
CA ALA A 21 1.65 4.03 11.34
C ALA A 21 2.18 4.05 12.79
N LEU A 22 2.69 2.93 13.31
CA LEU A 22 3.36 2.86 14.62
C LEU A 22 4.72 3.59 14.60
N LEU A 23 5.51 3.42 13.53
CA LEU A 23 6.81 4.11 13.37
C LEU A 23 6.65 5.64 13.26
N GLU A 24 5.66 6.14 12.51
CA GLU A 24 5.33 7.59 12.45
C GLU A 24 5.01 8.20 13.82
N LYS A 25 4.53 7.36 14.73
CA LYS A 25 4.09 7.70 16.09
C LYS A 25 5.14 7.44 17.17
N GLY A 26 6.30 6.90 16.80
CA GLY A 26 7.37 6.56 17.73
C GLY A 26 7.01 5.43 18.70
N VAL A 27 6.11 4.52 18.31
CA VAL A 27 5.73 3.36 19.11
C VAL A 27 6.55 2.15 18.65
N GLU A 28 7.32 1.56 19.57
CA GLU A 28 8.01 0.29 19.34
C GLU A 28 7.03 -0.89 19.37
N TYR A 29 7.26 -1.92 18.54
CA TYR A 29 6.38 -3.08 18.47
C TYR A 29 7.06 -4.39 18.02
N SER A 30 6.51 -5.49 18.55
CA SER A 30 6.76 -6.90 18.30
C SER A 30 5.70 -7.47 17.32
N LEU A 31 5.32 -8.77 17.34
CA LEU A 31 4.31 -9.39 16.43
C LEU A 31 3.13 -10.18 17.16
N ILE A 32 1.81 -9.78 17.12
CA ILE A 32 0.53 -10.03 17.98
C ILE A 32 -0.74 -9.08 17.73
N ILE A 33 -0.87 -8.35 16.60
CA ILE A 33 -2.05 -7.70 15.94
C ILE A 33 -2.40 -6.17 16.10
N LEU A 34 -3.68 -5.69 16.15
CA LEU A 34 -4.08 -4.32 15.69
C LEU A 34 -5.07 -3.45 16.54
N GLU A 35 -5.84 -4.00 17.49
CA GLU A 35 -7.01 -3.27 18.05
C GLU A 35 -6.67 -2.08 18.97
N TYR A 36 -5.48 -2.07 19.56
CA TYR A 36 -5.01 -1.05 20.52
C TYR A 36 -4.88 0.37 19.95
N ILE A 37 -4.89 0.49 18.62
CA ILE A 37 -4.31 1.65 17.93
C ILE A 37 -5.22 2.88 17.90
N ASP A 38 -6.54 2.73 17.73
CA ASP A 38 -7.47 3.88 17.68
C ASP A 38 -7.71 4.49 19.08
N GLU A 39 -7.56 3.70 20.15
CA GLU A 39 -7.71 4.16 21.53
C GLU A 39 -6.52 5.03 22.00
N VAL A 40 -5.29 4.62 21.68
CA VAL A 40 -4.08 5.35 22.09
C VAL A 40 -3.97 6.71 21.37
N TRP A 41 -4.32 6.78 20.09
CA TRP A 41 -4.05 7.96 19.27
C TRP A 41 -4.93 9.18 19.55
N LYS A 42 -5.97 9.08 20.37
CA LYS A 42 -6.70 10.25 20.88
C LYS A 42 -5.89 11.11 21.86
N LYS A 43 -4.73 10.63 22.35
CA LYS A 43 -3.91 11.31 23.37
C LYS A 43 -2.61 11.95 22.86
N GLN A 44 -2.35 11.98 21.55
CA GLN A 44 -1.04 12.37 20.99
C GLN A 44 -1.15 13.42 19.87
N GLU A 45 -0.24 14.41 19.87
CA GLU A 45 -0.27 15.58 18.97
C GLU A 45 -0.23 15.23 17.47
N LYS A 46 0.53 14.19 17.09
CA LYS A 46 0.57 13.71 15.71
C LYS A 46 -0.74 12.98 15.38
N GLN A 47 -1.73 13.65 14.82
CA GLN A 47 -2.92 12.98 14.29
C GLN A 47 -2.59 12.24 12.96
N LEU A 48 -3.22 11.08 12.73
CA LEU A 48 -3.15 10.33 11.45
C LEU A 48 -4.35 10.58 10.54
N PHE A 49 -5.41 11.11 11.11
CA PHE A 49 -6.62 11.54 10.43
C PHE A 49 -6.66 13.07 10.45
N SER A 50 -7.29 13.68 9.45
CA SER A 50 -7.73 15.08 9.57
C SER A 50 -8.84 15.17 10.63
N ASP A 51 -8.91 16.28 11.37
CA ASP A 51 -10.02 16.62 12.25
C ASP A 51 -11.35 16.80 11.50
N ASP A 52 -11.30 17.11 10.20
CA ASP A 52 -12.48 17.26 9.35
C ASP A 52 -13.12 15.89 9.02
N PRO A 53 -14.42 15.67 9.35
CA PRO A 53 -15.16 14.48 8.94
C PRO A 53 -15.13 14.21 7.43
N TYR A 54 -15.10 15.24 6.58
CA TYR A 54 -15.06 15.10 5.13
C TYR A 54 -13.78 14.41 4.65
N TYR A 55 -12.61 14.90 5.09
CA TYR A 55 -11.33 14.29 4.70
C TYR A 55 -11.19 12.86 5.26
N ARG A 56 -11.73 12.57 6.46
CA ARG A 56 -11.80 11.19 6.98
C ARG A 56 -12.68 10.27 6.13
N ALA A 57 -13.87 10.74 5.73
CA ALA A 57 -14.77 9.97 4.89
C ALA A 57 -14.16 9.73 3.49
N ARG A 58 -13.54 10.75 2.90
CA ARG A 58 -12.83 10.68 1.62
C ARG A 58 -11.66 9.68 1.66
N ALA A 59 -10.84 9.71 2.71
CA ALA A 59 -9.78 8.72 2.90
C ALA A 59 -10.33 7.29 3.03
N ARG A 60 -11.37 7.08 3.86
CA ARG A 60 -12.02 5.76 4.03
C ARG A 60 -12.62 5.22 2.73
N PHE A 61 -13.27 6.07 1.94
CA PHE A 61 -13.81 5.72 0.62
C PHE A 61 -12.72 5.19 -0.31
N TRP A 62 -11.59 5.91 -0.43
CA TRP A 62 -10.48 5.49 -1.26
C TRP A 62 -9.83 4.19 -0.77
N ILE A 63 -9.69 3.99 0.55
CA ILE A 63 -9.14 2.76 1.13
C ILE A 63 -10.04 1.55 0.80
N ASP A 64 -11.35 1.67 0.99
CA ASP A 64 -12.32 0.59 0.71
C ASP A 64 -12.38 0.24 -0.79
N LEU A 65 -12.42 1.26 -1.66
CA LEU A 65 -12.38 1.09 -3.11
C LEU A 65 -11.08 0.40 -3.55
N PHE A 66 -9.95 0.81 -2.97
CA PHE A 66 -8.63 0.27 -3.27
C PHE A 66 -8.49 -1.19 -2.80
N ASP A 67 -8.80 -1.48 -1.54
CA ASP A 67 -8.66 -2.83 -0.96
C ASP A 67 -9.49 -3.87 -1.73
N LYS A 68 -10.70 -3.51 -2.17
CA LYS A 68 -11.56 -4.39 -2.95
C LYS A 68 -11.02 -4.64 -4.37
N LYS A 69 -10.66 -3.58 -5.10
CA LYS A 69 -10.22 -3.72 -6.50
C LYS A 69 -8.81 -4.29 -6.64
N ILE A 70 -7.88 -3.81 -5.82
CA ILE A 70 -6.44 -4.06 -6.01
C ILE A 70 -6.02 -5.43 -5.47
N ALA A 71 -6.72 -5.95 -4.46
CA ALA A 71 -6.49 -7.34 -4.04
C ALA A 71 -6.86 -8.33 -5.15
N ASP A 72 -7.92 -8.07 -5.92
CA ASP A 72 -8.34 -8.91 -7.05
C ASP A 72 -7.45 -8.72 -8.28
N CYS A 73 -7.38 -7.51 -8.85
CA CYS A 73 -6.59 -7.29 -10.06
C CYS A 73 -5.09 -7.52 -9.79
N GLY A 74 -4.60 -7.17 -8.59
CA GLY A 74 -3.27 -7.47 -8.11
C GLY A 74 -2.99 -8.96 -7.90
N ARG A 75 -4.01 -9.83 -7.77
CA ARG A 75 -3.85 -11.29 -7.83
C ARG A 75 -3.79 -11.76 -9.28
N ARG A 76 -4.75 -11.35 -10.10
CA ARG A 76 -4.87 -11.74 -11.53
C ARG A 76 -3.62 -11.33 -12.34
N LEU A 77 -3.03 -10.17 -12.05
CA LEU A 77 -1.78 -9.68 -12.67
C LEU A 77 -0.60 -10.67 -12.61
N TRP A 78 -0.37 -11.40 -11.50
CA TRP A 78 0.71 -12.39 -11.42
C TRP A 78 0.22 -13.83 -11.57
N ALA A 79 -1.04 -14.13 -11.23
CA ALA A 79 -1.57 -15.49 -11.21
C ALA A 79 -2.34 -15.92 -12.47
N SER A 80 -2.79 -14.98 -13.31
CA SER A 80 -3.52 -15.27 -14.55
C SER A 80 -2.65 -15.12 -15.79
N LYS A 81 -3.18 -15.51 -16.95
CA LYS A 81 -2.59 -15.32 -18.29
C LYS A 81 -3.64 -14.88 -19.30
N GLY A 82 -3.20 -14.39 -20.46
CA GLY A 82 -4.06 -14.09 -21.60
C GLY A 82 -5.06 -12.98 -21.30
N GLU A 83 -6.31 -13.14 -21.76
CA GLU A 83 -7.34 -12.11 -21.69
C GLU A 83 -7.63 -11.64 -20.25
N ASP A 84 -7.65 -12.55 -19.26
CA ASP A 84 -7.87 -12.16 -17.86
C ASP A 84 -6.72 -11.33 -17.28
N GLN A 85 -5.48 -11.63 -17.66
CA GLN A 85 -4.31 -10.88 -17.22
C GLN A 85 -4.27 -9.47 -17.83
N GLU A 86 -4.60 -9.34 -19.12
CA GLU A 86 -4.68 -8.03 -19.79
C GLU A 86 -5.90 -7.22 -19.31
N ALA A 87 -7.03 -7.86 -18.98
CA ALA A 87 -8.16 -7.20 -18.32
C ALA A 87 -7.78 -6.67 -16.94
N ALA A 88 -7.18 -7.50 -16.08
CA ALA A 88 -6.71 -7.11 -14.76
C ALA A 88 -5.67 -5.97 -14.80
N LYS A 89 -4.78 -5.98 -15.80
CA LYS A 89 -3.82 -4.90 -16.07
C LYS A 89 -4.52 -3.60 -16.45
N LYS A 90 -5.53 -3.63 -17.31
CA LYS A 90 -6.34 -2.45 -17.64
C LYS A 90 -7.04 -1.90 -16.38
N GLU A 91 -7.72 -2.76 -15.63
CA GLU A 91 -8.40 -2.40 -14.38
C GLU A 91 -7.44 -1.78 -13.34
N PHE A 92 -6.24 -2.36 -13.19
CA PHE A 92 -5.19 -1.86 -12.30
C PHE A 92 -4.68 -0.48 -12.71
N VAL A 93 -4.35 -0.29 -13.99
CA VAL A 93 -3.89 0.99 -14.54
C VAL A 93 -4.98 2.07 -14.42
N GLU A 94 -6.24 1.73 -14.67
CA GLU A 94 -7.37 2.66 -14.44
C GLU A 94 -7.50 3.06 -12.96
N CYS A 95 -7.31 2.12 -12.02
CA CYS A 95 -7.30 2.44 -10.59
C CYS A 95 -6.13 3.36 -10.19
N LEU A 96 -4.93 3.13 -10.72
CA LEU A 96 -3.78 4.02 -10.47
C LEU A 96 -3.99 5.41 -11.06
N LYS A 97 -4.59 5.55 -12.25
CA LYS A 97 -4.92 6.85 -12.85
C LYS A 97 -5.97 7.62 -12.04
N LEU A 98 -6.95 6.92 -11.44
CA LEU A 98 -7.89 7.55 -10.49
C LEU A 98 -7.17 8.11 -9.25
N LEU A 99 -6.22 7.35 -8.69
CA LEU A 99 -5.40 7.82 -7.56
C LEU A 99 -4.46 8.96 -7.94
N GLU A 100 -3.87 8.94 -9.14
CA GLU A 100 -3.00 9.99 -9.64
C GLU A 100 -3.76 11.32 -9.88
N ASN A 101 -5.04 11.24 -10.22
CA ASN A 101 -5.93 12.40 -10.31
C ASN A 101 -6.36 12.90 -8.93
N GLU A 102 -6.63 12.00 -7.97
CA GLU A 102 -6.94 12.34 -6.57
C GLU A 102 -5.75 12.98 -5.83
N LEU A 103 -4.53 12.54 -6.14
CA LEU A 103 -3.28 13.11 -5.66
C LEU A 103 -3.05 14.50 -6.28
N GLY A 104 -3.26 14.64 -7.58
CA GLY A 104 -2.97 15.88 -8.32
C GLY A 104 -1.49 16.26 -8.16
N ASP A 105 -1.24 17.52 -7.78
CA ASP A 105 0.10 18.07 -7.52
C ASP A 105 0.47 18.10 -6.02
N LYS A 106 -0.39 17.57 -5.14
CA LYS A 106 -0.12 17.51 -3.69
C LYS A 106 1.06 16.57 -3.41
N PRO A 107 1.93 16.85 -2.43
CA PRO A 107 3.03 15.94 -2.10
C PRO A 107 2.53 14.63 -1.48
N TYR A 108 1.37 14.64 -0.81
CA TYR A 108 0.68 13.50 -0.21
C TYR A 108 -0.84 13.58 -0.44
N PHE A 109 -1.57 12.50 -0.18
CA PHE A 109 -3.02 12.47 -0.40
C PHE A 109 -3.78 13.48 0.48
N ALA A 110 -3.31 13.70 1.71
CA ALA A 110 -3.83 14.69 2.65
C ALA A 110 -3.19 16.09 2.51
N GLY A 111 -2.69 16.45 1.32
CA GLY A 111 -2.02 17.72 1.08
C GLY A 111 -0.55 17.64 1.46
N ASP A 112 -0.09 18.53 2.34
CA ASP A 112 1.30 18.58 2.81
C ASP A 112 1.64 17.52 3.87
N TYR A 113 0.62 16.86 4.42
CA TYR A 113 0.76 15.86 5.49
C TYR A 113 0.71 14.43 4.95
N PHE A 114 1.68 13.62 5.36
CA PHE A 114 1.66 12.17 5.12
C PHE A 114 0.54 11.54 5.95
N GLY A 115 -0.53 11.10 5.30
CA GLY A 115 -1.78 10.71 5.95
C GLY A 115 -2.15 9.24 5.82
N LEU A 116 -3.32 8.88 6.35
CA LEU A 116 -3.81 7.50 6.34
C LEU A 116 -3.90 6.89 4.93
N LEU A 117 -4.35 7.64 3.93
CA LEU A 117 -4.48 7.11 2.57
C LEU A 117 -3.09 6.80 1.97
N ASP A 118 -2.08 7.62 2.26
CA ASP A 118 -0.71 7.33 1.85
C ASP A 118 -0.20 6.02 2.46
N ILE A 119 -0.37 5.85 3.78
CA ILE A 119 -0.04 4.63 4.52
C ILE A 119 -0.79 3.42 3.98
N ALA A 120 -2.06 3.59 3.62
CA ALA A 120 -2.90 2.53 3.09
C ALA A 120 -2.44 2.02 1.72
N LEU A 121 -1.99 2.93 0.86
CA LEU A 121 -1.58 2.63 -0.52
C LEU A 121 -0.16 2.06 -0.60
N LEU A 122 0.78 2.53 0.22
CA LEU A 122 2.19 2.12 0.13
C LEU A 122 2.49 0.60 0.04
N PRO A 123 1.77 -0.29 0.74
CA PRO A 123 2.04 -1.73 0.65
C PRO A 123 1.82 -2.36 -0.74
N ILE A 124 1.11 -1.70 -1.66
CA ILE A 124 1.00 -2.20 -3.04
C ILE A 124 2.28 -1.91 -3.84
N THR A 125 3.05 -0.88 -3.49
CA THR A 125 4.11 -0.35 -4.35
C THR A 125 5.31 -1.29 -4.40
N CYS A 126 5.55 -2.08 -3.34
CA CYS A 126 6.56 -3.14 -3.35
C CYS A 126 6.21 -4.30 -4.29
N ARG A 127 4.96 -4.39 -4.79
CA ARG A 127 4.52 -5.39 -5.77
C ARG A 127 4.59 -4.89 -7.22
N PHE A 128 4.91 -3.61 -7.45
CA PHE A 128 4.92 -3.03 -8.80
C PHE A 128 5.92 -3.74 -9.71
N TYR A 129 7.15 -3.97 -9.26
CA TYR A 129 8.15 -4.73 -10.02
C TYR A 129 7.65 -6.13 -10.43
N THR A 130 6.93 -6.82 -9.53
CA THR A 130 6.29 -8.11 -9.81
C THR A 130 5.27 -7.99 -10.95
N TYR A 131 4.39 -6.99 -10.90
CA TYR A 131 3.36 -6.78 -11.91
C TYR A 131 3.93 -6.33 -13.26
N GLU A 132 4.86 -5.38 -13.25
CA GLU A 132 5.58 -4.89 -14.44
C GLU A 132 6.30 -6.03 -15.16
N THR A 133 6.95 -6.93 -14.41
CA THR A 133 7.67 -8.10 -14.95
C THR A 133 6.72 -9.13 -15.57
N PHE A 134 5.64 -9.51 -14.89
CA PHE A 134 4.69 -10.50 -15.44
C PHE A 134 3.85 -9.97 -16.60
N CYS A 135 3.43 -8.69 -16.55
CA CYS A 135 2.48 -8.09 -17.51
C CYS A 135 3.12 -7.15 -18.54
N LYS A 136 4.46 -7.06 -18.55
CA LYS A 136 5.29 -6.32 -19.52
C LYS A 136 4.83 -4.88 -19.73
N PHE A 137 4.66 -4.14 -18.64
CA PHE A 137 4.29 -2.72 -18.65
C PHE A 137 5.15 -1.93 -17.67
N SER A 138 4.92 -0.62 -17.56
CA SER A 138 5.55 0.20 -16.53
C SER A 138 4.54 1.14 -15.88
N VAL A 139 4.46 1.07 -14.56
CA VAL A 139 3.64 1.96 -13.74
C VAL A 139 4.12 3.40 -13.84
N GLU A 140 5.43 3.64 -13.97
CA GLU A 140 5.97 5.00 -14.13
C GLU A 140 5.61 5.62 -15.50
N LYS A 141 5.43 4.81 -16.55
CA LYS A 141 4.95 5.30 -17.85
C LYS A 141 3.45 5.62 -17.85
N GLU A 142 2.66 4.81 -17.15
CA GLU A 142 1.20 4.98 -17.08
C GLU A 142 0.79 6.07 -16.08
N CYS A 143 1.50 6.20 -14.95
CA CYS A 143 1.18 7.05 -13.81
C CYS A 143 2.42 7.74 -13.19
N PRO A 144 3.07 8.70 -13.88
CA PRO A 144 4.33 9.30 -13.44
C PRO A 144 4.22 10.10 -12.13
N ARG A 145 3.14 10.86 -11.88
CA ARG A 145 2.98 11.61 -10.62
C ARG A 145 2.78 10.66 -9.44
N PHE A 146 2.06 9.56 -9.65
CA PHE A 146 1.92 8.52 -8.63
C PHE A 146 3.28 7.91 -8.30
N MET A 147 4.12 7.60 -9.29
CA MET A 147 5.48 7.11 -9.02
C MET A 147 6.41 8.15 -8.38
N ALA A 148 6.23 9.45 -8.66
CA ALA A 148 6.92 10.50 -7.92
C ALA A 148 6.50 10.53 -6.43
N TRP A 149 5.22 10.31 -6.13
CA TRP A 149 4.73 10.11 -4.76
C TRP A 149 5.31 8.85 -4.10
N VAL A 150 5.37 7.70 -4.80
CA VAL A 150 6.04 6.48 -4.29
C VAL A 150 7.49 6.78 -3.93
N LYS A 151 8.24 7.45 -4.81
CA LYS A 151 9.65 7.82 -4.58
C LYS A 151 9.81 8.77 -3.38
N ARG A 152 8.88 9.72 -3.20
CA ARG A 152 8.84 10.64 -2.04
C ARG A 152 8.55 9.90 -0.73
N CYS A 153 7.55 9.03 -0.72
CA CYS A 153 7.20 8.25 0.47
C CYS A 153 8.33 7.31 0.92
N ASN A 154 9.08 6.70 -0.02
CA ASN A 154 10.22 5.86 0.31
C ASN A 154 11.42 6.61 0.93
N GLN A 155 11.44 7.96 0.91
CA GLN A 155 12.42 8.74 1.69
C GLN A 155 12.08 8.78 3.19
N ARG A 156 10.86 8.38 3.60
CA ARG A 156 10.48 8.30 5.01
C ARG A 156 11.03 7.02 5.61
N GLU A 157 11.74 7.13 6.73
CA GLU A 157 12.34 6.01 7.45
C GLU A 157 11.29 4.96 7.90
N SER A 158 10.10 5.42 8.28
CA SER A 158 8.94 4.58 8.61
C SER A 158 8.52 3.65 7.46
N VAL A 159 8.67 4.11 6.22
CA VAL A 159 8.30 3.40 4.99
C VAL A 159 9.43 2.49 4.54
N SER A 160 10.66 3.02 4.44
CA SER A 160 11.83 2.26 3.96
C SER A 160 12.25 1.13 4.90
N LYS A 161 12.01 1.25 6.22
CA LYS A 161 12.19 0.13 7.17
C LYS A 161 11.06 -0.90 7.13
N THR A 162 9.90 -0.57 6.56
CA THR A 162 8.71 -1.44 6.57
C THR A 162 8.53 -2.21 5.27
N LEU A 163 8.63 -1.53 4.12
CA LEU A 163 8.35 -2.14 2.83
C LEU A 163 9.45 -3.16 2.50
N PRO A 164 9.09 -4.40 2.12
CA PRO A 164 10.07 -5.38 1.69
C PRO A 164 10.66 -5.00 0.33
N ASP A 165 11.87 -5.50 0.08
CA ASP A 165 12.52 -5.43 -1.23
C ASP A 165 11.58 -5.96 -2.35
N PRO A 166 11.28 -5.18 -3.41
CA PRO A 166 10.46 -5.62 -4.53
C PRO A 166 10.96 -6.89 -5.23
N TYR A 167 12.25 -7.15 -5.25
CA TYR A 167 12.81 -8.39 -5.81
C TYR A 167 12.42 -9.60 -4.95
N LYS A 168 12.51 -9.48 -3.62
CA LYS A 168 12.07 -10.54 -2.69
C LYS A 168 10.57 -10.79 -2.78
N VAL A 169 9.77 -9.77 -3.06
CA VAL A 169 8.31 -9.90 -3.31
C VAL A 169 8.04 -10.65 -4.62
N TYR A 170 8.84 -10.40 -5.66
CA TYR A 170 8.78 -11.14 -6.93
C TYR A 170 9.21 -12.61 -6.78
N ASP A 171 10.30 -12.88 -6.06
CA ASP A 171 10.75 -14.25 -5.76
C ASP A 171 9.66 -15.04 -5.01
N PHE A 172 9.05 -14.43 -3.99
CA PHE A 172 7.91 -15.03 -3.29
C PHE A 172 6.71 -15.30 -4.22
N ALA A 173 6.45 -14.44 -5.21
CA ALA A 173 5.41 -14.69 -6.21
C ALA A 173 5.78 -15.90 -7.09
N LEU A 174 7.03 -16.01 -7.56
CA LEU A 174 7.51 -17.17 -8.32
C LEU A 174 7.41 -18.48 -7.52
N GLU A 175 7.84 -18.49 -6.26
CA GLU A 175 7.69 -19.63 -5.35
C GLU A 175 6.22 -20.03 -5.18
N THR A 176 5.34 -19.03 -5.03
CA THR A 176 3.90 -19.26 -4.90
C THR A 176 3.31 -19.85 -6.18
N LYS A 177 3.68 -19.34 -7.36
CA LYS A 177 3.25 -19.90 -8.65
C LYS A 177 3.68 -21.35 -8.79
N LYS A 178 4.96 -21.65 -8.53
CA LYS A 178 5.50 -23.02 -8.54
C LYS A 178 4.80 -23.94 -7.55
N ARG A 179 4.51 -23.47 -6.32
CA ARG A 179 3.88 -24.27 -5.27
C ARG A 179 2.43 -24.67 -5.58
N PHE A 180 1.70 -23.81 -6.29
CA PHE A 180 0.30 -24.03 -6.63
C PHE A 180 0.07 -24.43 -8.09
N ASN A 181 1.14 -24.78 -8.84
CA ASN A 181 1.10 -25.11 -10.27
C ASN A 181 0.39 -24.03 -11.12
N ILE A 182 0.58 -22.76 -10.77
CA ILE A 182 0.06 -21.62 -11.52
C ILE A 182 1.09 -21.30 -12.60
N GLU A 183 0.73 -21.46 -13.87
CA GLU A 183 1.64 -21.27 -14.99
C GLU A 183 2.10 -19.82 -15.23
#